data_AF-A0A662EU87-F1
#
_entry.id   AF-A0A662EU87-F1
#
_cell.length_a   1.000
_cell.length_b   1.000
_cell.length_c   1.000
_cell.angle_alpha   90.00
_cell.angle_beta   90.00
_cell.angle_gamma   90.00
#
_symmetry.space_group_name_H-M   'P 1'
#
loop_
_entity.id
_entity.type
_entity.pdbx_description
1 polymer ?
#
loop_
_entity_poly.entity_id
_entity_poly.type
_entity_poly.pdbx_seq_one_letter_code
_entity_poly.pdbx_strand_id
1 'polypeptide(L)'
;MERKVEEKTRCYLLVGEAPTEEAARRIAEVYSPCPFVYFMGAFGNLVVGIFFLPRWRDWWLRTISTNPAVTLGLKKAAVYVTESPAFPAYMEPRLPETKEERSPCGANCAECSRYLKECPGCPASSQFHKDHRGWKDGGSSGRYN
;
A
#
# COMPACT_ATOMS: atom_id res chain seq x y z
N MET A 1 7.15 21.14 -21.55
CA MET A 1 7.81 19.85 -21.23
C MET A 1 6.83 19.04 -20.39
N GLU A 2 5.93 18.31 -21.05
CA GLU A 2 4.89 17.53 -20.38
C GLU A 2 5.54 16.28 -19.77
N ARG A 3 5.64 16.24 -18.44
CA ARG A 3 5.99 15.01 -17.72
C ARG A 3 4.82 14.04 -17.89
N LYS A 4 4.94 13.08 -18.81
CA LYS A 4 4.10 11.87 -18.82
C LYS A 4 4.17 11.26 -17.42
N VAL A 5 3.07 11.31 -16.68
CA VAL A 5 2.96 10.68 -15.36
C VAL A 5 3.10 9.18 -15.58
N GLU A 6 4.16 8.60 -15.05
CA GLU A 6 4.60 7.24 -15.29
C GLU A 6 3.59 6.23 -14.70
N GLU A 7 2.86 5.52 -15.57
CA GLU A 7 1.68 4.70 -15.25
C GLU A 7 1.97 3.37 -14.53
N LYS A 8 3.24 2.98 -14.34
CA LYS A 8 3.55 1.64 -13.82
C LYS A 8 3.68 1.60 -12.29
N THR A 9 2.81 0.82 -11.65
CA THR A 9 3.01 0.38 -10.26
C THR A 9 4.24 -0.53 -10.17
N ARG A 10 4.91 -0.51 -9.03
CA ARG A 10 6.01 -1.43 -8.70
C ARG A 10 5.51 -2.50 -7.75
N CYS A 11 6.06 -3.70 -7.88
CA CYS A 11 5.79 -4.81 -6.98
C CYS A 11 6.81 -4.81 -5.84
N TYR A 12 6.34 -4.94 -4.61
CA TYR A 12 7.15 -4.96 -3.41
C TYR A 12 6.87 -6.22 -2.62
N LEU A 13 7.94 -6.84 -2.10
CA LEU A 13 7.87 -7.95 -1.16
C LEU A 13 8.31 -7.44 0.21
N LEU A 14 7.40 -7.50 1.18
CA LEU A 14 7.67 -7.32 2.59
C LEU A 14 7.89 -8.68 3.22
N VAL A 15 8.99 -8.83 3.96
CA VAL A 15 9.20 -9.92 4.92
C VAL A 15 9.50 -9.30 6.28
N GLY A 16 8.60 -9.48 7.22
CA GLY A 16 8.68 -8.92 8.57
C GLY A 16 8.71 -10.01 9.64
N GLU A 17 9.42 -9.78 10.73
CA GLU A 17 9.37 -10.61 11.93
C GLU A 17 8.49 -9.92 12.98
N ALA A 18 7.40 -10.55 13.40
CA ALA A 18 6.53 -10.05 14.44
C ALA A 18 7.00 -10.50 15.84
N PRO A 19 6.53 -9.85 16.91
CA PRO A 19 6.86 -10.25 18.27
C PRO A 19 6.46 -11.69 18.63
N THR A 20 5.28 -12.12 18.16
CA THR A 20 4.70 -13.45 18.35
C THR A 20 3.96 -13.89 17.08
N GLU A 21 3.59 -15.18 16.98
CA GLU A 21 2.78 -15.70 15.88
C GLU A 21 1.40 -15.05 15.81
N GLU A 22 0.77 -14.79 16.95
CA GLU A 22 -0.52 -14.09 17.02
C GLU A 22 -0.40 -12.65 16.54
N ALA A 23 0.72 -11.99 16.83
CA ALA A 23 0.99 -10.67 16.30
C ALA A 23 1.14 -10.71 14.77
N ALA A 24 1.87 -11.69 14.23
CA ALA A 24 2.00 -11.87 12.78
C ALA A 24 0.62 -12.09 12.12
N ARG A 25 -0.19 -12.99 12.67
CA ARG A 25 -1.55 -13.27 12.17
C ARG A 25 -2.43 -12.03 12.20
N ARG A 26 -2.45 -11.29 13.31
CA ARG A 26 -3.20 -10.03 13.42
C ARG A 26 -2.75 -8.99 12.41
N ILE A 27 -1.45 -8.81 12.20
CA ILE A 27 -0.93 -7.87 11.20
C ILE A 27 -1.40 -8.30 9.80
N ALA A 28 -1.31 -9.58 9.47
CA ALA A 28 -1.74 -10.08 8.17
C ALA A 28 -3.24 -9.85 7.93
N GLU A 29 -4.09 -10.14 8.93
CA GLU A 29 -5.54 -9.92 8.87
C GLU A 29 -5.89 -8.43 8.71
N VAL A 30 -5.32 -7.55 9.55
CA VAL A 30 -5.61 -6.11 9.56
C VAL A 30 -5.21 -5.42 8.25
N TYR A 31 -4.12 -5.87 7.62
CA TYR A 31 -3.64 -5.28 6.37
C TYR A 31 -4.16 -6.00 5.11
N SER A 32 -4.80 -7.15 5.24
CA SER A 32 -5.41 -7.88 4.12
C SER A 32 -6.44 -7.08 3.29
N PRO A 33 -7.20 -6.09 3.82
CA PRO A 33 -8.08 -5.26 3.00
C PRO A 33 -7.40 -4.01 2.41
N CYS A 34 -6.08 -3.85 2.58
CA CYS A 34 -5.37 -2.71 1.97
C CYS A 34 -5.52 -2.75 0.43
N PRO A 35 -5.89 -1.63 -0.22
CA PRO A 35 -6.11 -1.61 -1.68
C PRO A 35 -4.92 -2.04 -2.51
N PHE A 36 -3.71 -1.86 -1.98
CA PHE A 36 -2.47 -2.13 -2.68
C PHE A 36 -1.87 -3.50 -2.35
N VAL A 37 -2.50 -4.27 -1.46
CA VAL A 37 -2.05 -5.63 -1.12
C VAL A 37 -2.58 -6.61 -2.15
N TYR A 38 -1.68 -7.33 -2.79
CA TYR A 38 -1.98 -8.52 -3.59
C TYR A 38 -2.06 -9.77 -2.70
N PHE A 39 -1.06 -9.94 -1.83
CA PHE A 39 -0.97 -11.07 -0.90
C PHE A 39 -0.52 -10.56 0.46
N MET A 40 -1.08 -11.13 1.53
CA MET A 40 -0.62 -10.92 2.89
C MET A 40 -0.85 -12.21 3.67
N GLY A 41 0.14 -12.67 4.40
CA GLY A 41 0.05 -13.91 5.16
C GLY A 41 1.03 -13.96 6.33
N ALA A 42 0.66 -14.75 7.34
CA ALA A 42 1.53 -15.09 8.46
C ALA A 42 2.13 -16.49 8.25
N PHE A 43 3.43 -16.63 8.50
CA PHE A 43 4.19 -17.87 8.43
C PHE A 43 4.93 -18.04 9.76
N GLY A 44 4.24 -18.59 10.77
CA GLY A 44 4.70 -18.55 12.16
C GLY A 44 4.75 -17.10 12.66
N ASN A 45 5.92 -16.66 13.14
CA ASN A 45 6.14 -15.28 13.54
C ASN A 45 6.50 -14.33 12.37
N LEU A 46 6.55 -14.82 11.14
CA LEU A 46 6.82 -13.99 9.96
C LEU A 46 5.53 -13.42 9.37
N VAL A 47 5.60 -12.18 8.89
CA VAL A 47 4.59 -11.55 8.03
C VAL A 47 5.18 -11.41 6.64
N VAL A 48 4.49 -11.95 5.64
CA VAL A 48 4.87 -11.82 4.23
C VAL A 48 3.77 -11.07 3.50
N GLY A 49 4.15 -9.99 2.81
CA GLY A 49 3.21 -9.16 2.05
C GLY A 49 3.73 -8.86 0.65
N ILE A 50 2.86 -8.93 -0.35
CA ILE A 50 3.12 -8.47 -1.71
C ILE A 50 2.24 -7.26 -1.98
N PHE A 51 2.86 -6.15 -2.36
CA PHE A 51 2.19 -4.87 -2.61
C PHE A 51 2.45 -4.39 -4.03
N PHE A 52 1.44 -3.80 -4.67
CA PHE A 52 1.60 -3.05 -5.91
C PHE A 52 1.35 -1.57 -5.61
N LEU A 53 2.39 -0.73 -5.68
CA LEU A 53 2.28 0.69 -5.35
C LEU A 53 2.80 1.58 -6.47
N PRO A 54 2.20 2.75 -6.69
CA PRO A 54 2.77 3.74 -7.59
C PRO A 54 4.11 4.27 -7.02
N ARG A 55 5.05 4.65 -7.91
CA ARG A 55 6.42 5.08 -7.52
C ARG A 55 6.43 6.19 -6.47
N TRP A 56 5.49 7.14 -6.55
CA TRP A 56 5.39 8.26 -5.61
C TRP A 56 5.10 7.83 -4.16
N ARG A 57 4.68 6.57 -3.95
CA ARG A 57 4.33 5.99 -2.64
C ARG A 57 5.38 5.04 -2.08
N ASP A 58 6.51 4.88 -2.78
CA ASP A 58 7.66 4.06 -2.36
C ASP A 58 8.12 4.38 -0.93
N TRP A 59 8.09 5.67 -0.55
CA TRP A 59 8.48 6.12 0.79
C TRP A 59 7.76 5.37 1.93
N TRP A 60 6.50 4.96 1.72
CA TRP A 60 5.71 4.29 2.76
C TRP A 60 6.28 2.92 3.11
N LEU A 61 6.58 2.09 2.10
CA LEU A 61 7.18 0.77 2.34
C LEU A 61 8.64 0.87 2.80
N ARG A 62 9.40 1.86 2.30
CA ARG A 62 10.75 2.10 2.83
C ARG A 62 10.73 2.45 4.31
N THR A 63 9.71 3.16 4.78
CA THR A 63 9.57 3.50 6.20
C THR A 63 9.36 2.25 7.07
N ILE A 64 8.73 1.20 6.53
CA ILE A 64 8.63 -0.10 7.24
C ILE A 64 10.00 -0.72 7.45
N SER A 65 10.90 -0.63 6.47
CA SER A 65 12.26 -1.18 6.62
C SER A 65 13.13 -0.39 7.62
N THR A 66 12.89 0.92 7.77
CA THR A 66 13.68 1.78 8.67
C THR A 66 13.11 1.86 10.07
N ASN A 67 11.79 1.77 10.22
CA ASN A 67 11.11 1.79 11.52
C ASN A 67 9.94 0.77 11.57
N PRO A 68 10.25 -0.53 11.57
CA PRO A 68 9.26 -1.61 11.51
C PRO A 68 8.34 -1.64 12.73
N ALA A 69 8.88 -1.32 13.91
CA ALA A 69 8.15 -1.33 15.17
C ALA A 69 7.05 -0.27 15.20
N VAL A 70 7.36 0.96 14.77
CA VAL A 70 6.36 2.05 14.74
C VAL A 70 5.34 1.86 13.62
N THR A 71 5.75 1.30 12.48
CA THR A 71 4.88 1.26 11.31
C THR A 71 3.90 0.09 11.34
N LEU A 72 4.36 -1.11 11.67
CA LEU A 72 3.56 -2.34 11.64
C LEU A 72 3.61 -3.13 12.96
N GLY A 73 4.34 -2.66 13.98
CA GLY A 73 4.58 -3.45 15.19
C GLY A 73 5.53 -4.62 14.98
N LEU A 74 6.36 -4.58 13.94
CA LEU A 74 7.33 -5.63 13.60
C LEU A 74 8.66 -5.40 14.35
N LYS A 75 9.35 -6.48 14.74
CA LYS A 75 10.72 -6.43 15.29
C LYS A 75 11.73 -6.02 14.22
N LYS A 76 11.60 -6.61 13.04
CA LYS A 76 12.48 -6.41 11.87
C LYS A 76 11.64 -6.48 10.61
N ALA A 77 12.08 -5.81 9.57
CA ALA A 77 11.48 -5.94 8.25
C ALA A 77 12.52 -5.74 7.16
N ALA A 78 12.39 -6.55 6.11
CA ALA A 78 13.07 -6.35 4.83
C ALA A 78 12.01 -6.06 3.77
N VAL A 79 12.30 -5.08 2.92
CA VAL A 79 11.45 -4.73 1.79
C VAL A 79 12.27 -4.84 0.52
N TYR A 80 11.79 -5.65 -0.40
CA TYR A 80 12.37 -5.84 -1.73
C TYR A 80 11.43 -5.23 -2.77
N VAL A 81 11.97 -4.85 -3.91
CA VAL A 81 11.22 -4.23 -5.01
C VAL A 81 11.60 -4.87 -6.34
N THR A 82 10.61 -5.09 -7.19
CA THR A 82 10.80 -5.49 -8.59
C THR A 82 9.91 -4.64 -9.50
N GLU A 83 10.47 -4.23 -10.64
CA GLU A 83 9.74 -3.55 -11.72
C GLU A 83 9.26 -4.53 -12.79
N SER A 84 9.56 -5.82 -12.65
CA SER A 84 9.24 -6.86 -13.62
C SER A 84 8.79 -8.15 -12.93
N PRO A 85 7.66 -8.11 -12.18
CA PRO A 85 7.08 -9.33 -11.62
C PRO A 85 6.60 -10.25 -12.75
N ALA A 86 6.87 -11.55 -12.61
CA ALA A 86 6.44 -12.54 -13.61
C ALA A 86 4.91 -12.73 -13.59
N PHE A 87 4.29 -12.73 -12.41
CA PHE A 87 2.85 -12.78 -12.23
C PHE A 87 2.43 -12.27 -10.83
N PRO A 88 1.35 -11.48 -10.72
CA PRO A 88 0.75 -10.72 -11.81
C PRO A 88 1.71 -9.61 -12.26
N ALA A 89 1.68 -9.22 -13.53
CA ALA A 89 2.50 -8.11 -14.03
C ALA A 89 2.08 -6.74 -13.45
N TYR A 90 0.81 -6.64 -13.04
CA TYR A 90 0.14 -5.44 -12.59
C TYR A 90 -1.07 -5.82 -11.71
N MET A 91 -1.51 -4.89 -10.87
CA MET A 91 -2.71 -5.03 -10.05
C MET A 91 -3.44 -3.68 -9.95
N GLU A 92 -4.76 -3.69 -10.19
CA GLU A 92 -5.63 -2.56 -9.86
C GLU A 92 -5.84 -2.47 -8.34
N PRO A 93 -5.86 -1.27 -7.75
CA PRO A 93 -6.15 -1.12 -6.32
C PRO A 93 -7.52 -1.70 -5.97
N ARG A 94 -7.58 -2.55 -4.94
CA ARG A 94 -8.83 -3.13 -4.42
C ARG A 94 -9.60 -2.09 -3.61
N LEU A 95 -10.49 -1.36 -4.27
CA LEU A 95 -11.32 -0.37 -3.61
C LEU A 95 -12.61 -1.01 -3.10
N PRO A 96 -13.06 -0.68 -1.87
CA PRO A 96 -14.37 -1.09 -1.39
C PRO A 96 -15.48 -0.34 -2.14
N GLU A 97 -16.67 -0.94 -2.20
CA GLU A 97 -17.85 -0.32 -2.80
C GLU A 97 -18.24 0.97 -2.06
N THR A 98 -18.20 0.92 -0.73
CA THR A 98 -18.45 2.05 0.15
C THR A 98 -17.16 2.48 0.85
N LYS A 99 -16.93 3.79 0.93
CA LYS A 99 -15.75 4.35 1.58
C LYS A 99 -16.13 4.92 2.93
N GLU A 100 -15.41 4.51 3.96
CA GLU A 100 -15.53 5.05 5.31
C GLU A 100 -14.49 6.15 5.57
N GLU A 101 -14.63 6.88 6.67
CA GLU A 101 -13.65 7.90 7.06
C GLU A 101 -12.25 7.32 7.30
N ARG A 102 -12.19 6.17 7.97
CA ARG A 102 -10.95 5.42 8.18
C ARG A 102 -10.67 4.50 7.01
N SER A 103 -9.38 4.29 6.78
CA SER A 103 -8.95 3.26 5.83
C SER A 103 -9.29 1.84 6.33
N PRO A 104 -9.40 0.84 5.45
CA PRO A 104 -9.75 -0.53 5.86
C PRO A 104 -8.77 -1.18 6.84
N CYS A 105 -7.52 -0.71 6.89
CA CYS A 105 -6.54 -1.16 7.89
C CYS A 105 -6.63 -0.40 9.23
N GLY A 106 -7.64 0.46 9.40
CA GLY A 106 -7.91 1.24 10.61
C GLY A 106 -7.18 2.59 10.70
N ALA A 107 -6.25 2.89 9.79
CA ALA A 107 -5.51 4.15 9.81
C ALA A 107 -6.43 5.35 9.49
N ASN A 108 -6.31 6.41 10.28
CA ASN A 108 -6.92 7.71 10.01
C ASN A 108 -5.92 8.57 9.22
N CYS A 109 -6.13 8.69 7.91
CA CYS A 109 -5.20 9.42 7.05
C CYS A 109 -5.21 10.93 7.34
N ALA A 110 -6.34 11.53 7.73
CA ALA A 110 -6.40 12.97 8.04
C ALA A 110 -5.49 13.39 9.21
N GLU A 111 -5.20 12.49 10.14
CA GLU A 111 -4.32 12.75 11.28
C GLU A 111 -2.83 12.55 10.95
N CYS A 112 -2.50 12.04 9.75
CA CYS A 112 -1.12 11.81 9.35
C CYS A 112 -0.42 13.12 8.99
N SER A 113 0.78 13.34 9.55
CA SER A 113 1.60 14.53 9.28
C SER A 113 1.97 14.74 7.81
N ARG A 114 1.88 13.68 6.98
CA ARG A 114 2.17 13.70 5.54
C ARG A 114 0.93 13.88 4.66
N TYR A 115 -0.27 13.80 5.23
CA TYR A 115 -1.52 13.95 4.48
C TYR A 115 -1.62 15.34 3.84
N LEU A 116 -2.01 15.38 2.55
CA LEU A 116 -2.05 16.56 1.67
C LEU A 116 -0.73 17.34 1.53
N LYS A 117 0.35 16.88 2.17
CA LYS A 117 1.70 17.32 1.87
C LYS A 117 2.28 16.36 0.83
N GLU A 118 2.56 15.13 1.23
CA GLU A 118 3.26 14.11 0.43
C GLU A 118 2.37 12.90 0.08
N CYS A 119 1.21 12.80 0.72
CA CYS A 119 0.30 11.67 0.55
C CYS A 119 -1.14 12.14 0.35
N PRO A 120 -1.87 11.66 -0.69
CA PRO A 120 -3.29 11.95 -0.90
C PRO A 120 -4.23 11.19 0.05
N GLY A 121 -3.69 10.34 0.94
CA GLY A 121 -4.47 9.45 1.80
C GLY A 121 -4.70 8.06 1.21
N CYS A 122 -5.53 7.25 1.87
CA CYS A 122 -5.90 5.92 1.40
C CYS A 122 -7.01 6.01 0.36
N PRO A 123 -6.87 5.44 -0.85
CA PRO A 123 -7.93 5.50 -1.85
C PRO A 123 -9.21 4.75 -1.45
N ALA A 124 -9.13 3.89 -0.43
CA ALA A 124 -10.28 3.19 0.16
C ALA A 124 -10.92 3.93 1.35
N SER A 125 -10.52 5.16 1.66
CA SER A 125 -11.25 6.01 2.59
C SER A 125 -11.89 7.20 1.89
N SER A 126 -12.91 7.79 2.51
CA SER A 126 -13.64 8.97 2.02
C SER A 126 -12.76 10.23 2.06
N GLN A 127 -11.73 10.23 2.90
CA GLN A 127 -10.72 11.29 3.00
C GLN A 127 -9.64 11.21 1.90
N PHE A 128 -9.86 10.46 0.82
CA PHE A 128 -8.90 10.41 -0.27
C PHE A 128 -8.96 11.65 -1.17
N HIS A 129 -7.84 12.36 -1.35
CA HIS A 129 -7.79 13.53 -2.21
C HIS A 129 -7.21 13.20 -3.59
N LYS A 130 -8.11 12.82 -4.52
CA LYS A 130 -7.77 12.39 -5.88
C LYS A 130 -6.92 13.39 -6.66
N ASP A 131 -7.15 14.69 -6.51
CA ASP A 131 -6.40 15.69 -7.30
C ASP A 131 -5.04 16.05 -6.71
N HIS A 132 -4.66 15.44 -5.58
CA HIS A 132 -3.38 15.75 -4.93
C HIS A 132 -2.21 15.10 -5.68
N ARG A 133 -1.38 15.93 -6.30
CA ARG A 133 -0.21 15.56 -7.11
C ARG A 133 -0.50 14.55 -8.24
N GLY A 134 -1.66 14.65 -8.88
CA GLY A 134 -1.91 13.98 -10.16
C GLY A 134 -2.21 12.48 -10.07
N TRP A 135 -2.92 12.02 -9.04
CA TRP A 135 -3.58 10.71 -9.10
C TRP A 135 -4.64 10.74 -10.20
N LYS A 136 -4.33 10.13 -11.35
CA LYS A 136 -5.36 9.77 -12.33
C LYS A 136 -5.94 8.45 -11.86
N ASP A 137 -7.27 8.42 -11.70
CA ASP A 137 -7.98 7.19 -11.39
C ASP A 137 -7.48 6.08 -12.32
N GLY A 138 -7.20 4.90 -11.77
CA GLY A 138 -7.03 3.67 -12.57
C GLY A 138 -8.33 3.24 -13.28
N GLY A 139 -9.19 4.20 -13.61
CA GLY A 139 -10.38 4.02 -14.41
C GLY A 139 -10.00 4.17 -15.86
N SER A 140 -9.88 3.03 -16.53
CA SER A 140 -10.10 2.91 -17.96
C SER A 140 -11.44 3.56 -18.34
N SER A 141 -11.41 4.85 -18.64
CA SER A 141 -12.49 5.54 -19.33
C SER A 141 -11.91 6.22 -20.56
N GLY A 142 -11.88 5.44 -21.65
CA GLY A 142 -11.35 5.91 -22.91
C GLY A 142 -11.30 4.79 -23.94
N ARG A 143 -12.47 4.40 -24.46
CA ARG A 143 -12.57 3.78 -25.78
C ARG A 143 -11.69 4.58 -26.75
N TYR A 144 -10.79 3.93 -27.47
CA TYR A 144 -10.49 4.30 -28.86
C TYR A 144 -10.08 3.03 -29.62
N ASN A 145 -10.56 3.00 -30.87
CA ASN A 145 -10.52 1.92 -31.86
C ASN A 145 -9.12 1.42 -32.19
#